data_AF-A0A0B7NCH8-F1
#
_entry.id   AF-A0A0B7NCH8-F1
#
_cell.length_a   1.000
_cell.length_b   1.000
_cell.length_c   1.000
_cell.angle_alpha   90.00
_cell.angle_beta   90.00
_cell.angle_gamma   90.00
#
_symmetry.space_group_name_H-M   'P 1'
#
loop_
_entity.id
_entity.type
_entity.pdbx_description
1 polymer ?
#
loop_
_entity_poly.entity_id
_entity_poly.type
_entity_poly.pdbx_seq_one_letter_code
_entity_poly.pdbx_strand_id
1 'polypeptide(L)'
;MVFLSSSSAVKKDKSSTIKYVYIAAILSCFILWITVYRVPSLNLPIKDPANPIMSVQQHGSSEDMPLNQTSDICTSETFSDGKWVYDPLQIEETFTEADFVRATGYHCFKKFAHRCFRRGGDELLRAKQIMDYRWQPKSCKLLEMETKKLADHFVDHPVLFVGDSITQLQFESLGCLLGEHFPNRHPVISNLNGGNTKIHVDAKAPESKDTAAMAYIRSDYLLRLDDYKMISPFDSVGTQLGRGENHPWVHALSYFDYIIINTGPHWHPSLLWGSNQSEQELLDAFRKAMESVLSYLDQHIKPHQKVWVRTTPYGHVRCSQYKEPQENPLGPTGSAGEYEWHLFQKFDAVWKDLLNKKDDRFALFDISGMSNKRGDAHSKPDRDCLHTCIPGPVDEWNRLLYNEIMRQV
;
A
#
# COMPACT_ATOMS: atom_id res chain seq x y z
N MET A 1 33.53 81.80 23.68
CA MET A 1 32.15 82.32 23.67
C MET A 1 31.23 81.17 23.27
N VAL A 2 30.25 80.84 24.14
CA VAL A 2 28.83 80.52 23.84
C VAL A 2 28.56 79.37 22.82
N PHE A 3 27.81 78.30 23.04
CA PHE A 3 27.06 77.70 24.16
C PHE A 3 26.82 76.21 23.80
N LEU A 4 26.69 75.35 24.82
CA LEU A 4 26.21 73.97 24.72
C LEU A 4 24.70 73.95 24.37
N SER A 5 24.26 73.05 23.49
CA SER A 5 22.87 72.58 23.46
C SER A 5 22.85 71.05 23.36
N SER A 6 22.20 70.44 24.35
CA SER A 6 21.92 69.02 24.47
C SER A 6 20.70 68.63 23.64
N SER A 7 20.78 67.51 22.92
CA SER A 7 19.60 66.77 22.45
C SER A 7 19.75 65.30 22.88
N SER A 8 18.88 64.89 23.79
CA SER A 8 18.78 63.55 24.37
C SER A 8 18.01 62.61 23.43
N ALA A 9 18.67 61.56 22.95
CA ALA A 9 18.01 60.47 22.22
C ALA A 9 17.26 59.54 23.19
N VAL A 10 15.93 59.48 23.06
CA VAL A 10 15.08 58.50 23.75
C VAL A 10 15.26 57.14 23.09
N LYS A 11 15.96 56.21 23.74
CA LYS A 11 15.96 54.78 23.38
C LYS A 11 14.58 54.20 23.70
N LYS A 12 13.75 54.00 22.67
CA LYS A 12 12.50 53.22 22.79
C LYS A 12 12.85 51.75 23.07
N ASP A 13 12.40 51.27 24.22
CA ASP A 13 12.56 49.90 24.69
C ASP A 13 11.79 48.91 23.80
N LYS A 14 12.51 48.18 22.94
CA LYS A 14 11.98 47.16 22.01
C LYS A 14 11.40 45.93 22.73
N SER A 15 11.67 45.75 24.03
CA SER A 15 11.24 44.58 24.81
C SER A 15 9.74 44.57 25.09
N SER A 16 9.13 45.75 25.27
CA SER A 16 7.70 45.88 25.59
C SER A 16 6.82 45.55 24.39
N THR A 17 7.15 46.06 23.20
CA THR A 17 6.39 45.85 21.96
C THR A 17 6.30 44.36 21.58
N ILE A 18 7.38 43.60 21.79
CA ILE A 18 7.41 42.16 21.48
C ILE A 18 6.46 41.39 22.41
N LYS A 19 6.41 41.73 23.70
CA LYS A 19 5.50 41.09 24.66
C LYS A 19 4.03 41.31 24.31
N TYR A 20 3.65 42.51 23.85
CA TYR A 20 2.27 42.79 23.45
C TYR A 20 1.84 42.02 22.19
N VAL A 21 2.75 41.80 21.24
CA VAL A 21 2.47 40.99 20.03
C VAL A 21 2.21 39.53 20.41
N TYR A 22 3.01 38.95 21.32
CA TYR A 22 2.79 37.57 21.77
C TYR A 22 1.48 37.41 22.56
N ILE A 23 1.15 38.37 23.43
CA ILE A 23 -0.11 38.34 24.18
C ILE A 23 -1.31 38.45 23.24
N ALA A 24 -1.26 39.33 22.23
CA ALA A 24 -2.31 39.47 21.23
C ALA A 24 -2.49 38.19 20.39
N ALA A 25 -1.38 37.53 20.02
CA ALA A 25 -1.42 36.26 19.27
C ALA A 25 -2.00 35.11 20.09
N ILE A 26 -1.68 35.03 21.39
CA ILE A 26 -2.24 34.01 22.28
C ILE A 26 -3.75 34.24 22.49
N LEU A 27 -4.17 35.49 22.67
CA LEU A 27 -5.58 35.84 22.82
C LEU A 27 -6.38 35.55 21.55
N SER A 28 -5.85 35.83 20.36
CA SER A 28 -6.54 35.52 19.10
C SER A 28 -6.64 34.02 18.85
N CYS A 29 -5.61 33.22 19.17
CA CYS A 29 -5.68 31.76 19.14
C CYS A 29 -6.70 31.20 20.15
N PHE A 30 -6.80 31.79 21.34
CA PHE A 30 -7.76 31.36 22.37
C PHE A 30 -9.21 31.68 21.98
N ILE A 31 -9.45 32.84 21.36
CA ILE A 31 -10.77 33.22 20.82
C ILE A 31 -11.17 32.28 19.68
N LEU A 32 -10.25 31.97 18.75
CA LEU A 32 -10.48 30.99 17.68
C LEU A 32 -10.78 29.58 18.22
N TRP A 33 -10.12 29.18 19.30
CA TRP A 33 -10.41 27.90 19.95
C TRP A 33 -11.81 27.86 20.55
N ILE A 34 -12.26 28.95 21.19
CA ILE A 34 -13.63 29.05 21.72
C ILE A 34 -14.68 29.06 20.59
N THR A 35 -14.43 29.75 19.48
CA THR A 35 -15.42 29.82 18.38
C THR A 35 -15.52 28.52 17.59
N VAL A 36 -14.44 27.74 17.48
CA VAL A 36 -14.45 26.46 16.75
C VAL A 36 -14.97 25.31 17.61
N TYR A 37 -14.70 25.30 18.93
CA TYR A 37 -14.98 24.14 19.79
C TYR A 37 -16.10 24.33 20.81
N ARG A 38 -16.70 25.53 20.92
CA ARG A 38 -17.75 25.81 21.92
C ARG A 38 -19.12 26.16 21.37
N VAL A 39 -19.35 26.02 20.07
CA VAL A 39 -20.70 26.11 19.50
C VAL A 39 -21.34 24.72 19.57
N PRO A 40 -22.43 24.52 20.33
CA PRO A 40 -23.17 23.27 20.33
C PRO A 40 -23.76 23.04 18.94
N SER A 41 -23.59 21.83 18.41
CA SER A 41 -24.24 21.37 17.19
C SER A 41 -25.75 21.64 17.25
N LEU A 42 -26.23 22.54 16.39
CA LEU A 42 -27.67 22.73 16.18
C LEU A 42 -28.22 21.46 15.52
N ASN A 43 -28.84 20.60 16.33
CA ASN A 43 -29.65 19.48 15.88
C ASN A 43 -30.86 20.02 15.10
N LEU A 44 -30.83 19.87 13.77
CA LEU A 44 -32.01 20.04 12.94
C LEU A 44 -32.78 18.70 12.90
N PRO A 45 -34.09 18.68 13.22
CA PRO A 45 -34.87 17.46 13.21
C PRO A 45 -35.21 17.06 11.77
N ILE A 46 -34.77 15.88 11.35
CA ILE A 46 -35.27 15.24 10.13
C ILE A 46 -36.60 14.57 10.49
N LYS A 47 -37.67 15.00 9.82
CA LYS A 47 -39.00 14.41 9.89
C LYS A 47 -38.99 13.05 9.17
N ASP A 48 -39.25 11.99 9.91
CA ASP A 48 -39.69 10.70 9.37
C ASP A 48 -41.08 10.82 8.72
N PRO A 49 -41.31 10.18 7.57
CA PRO A 49 -42.63 9.72 7.18
C PRO A 49 -42.80 8.25 7.58
N ALA A 50 -43.79 8.01 8.44
CA ALA A 50 -44.27 6.69 8.82
C ALA A 50 -44.98 5.97 7.66
N ASN A 51 -44.88 4.63 7.66
CA ASN A 51 -45.96 3.60 7.53
C ASN A 51 -45.50 2.36 6.72
N PRO A 52 -46.16 1.20 6.86
CA PRO A 52 -46.48 0.46 8.08
C PRO A 52 -46.04 -1.02 7.97
N ILE A 53 -46.04 -1.70 9.12
CA ILE A 53 -45.75 -3.13 9.28
C ILE A 53 -46.89 -3.97 8.71
N MET A 54 -46.57 -5.05 7.97
CA MET A 54 -47.44 -6.23 7.87
C MET A 54 -46.62 -7.54 7.92
N SER A 55 -47.13 -8.41 8.80
CA SER A 55 -46.68 -9.73 9.29
C SER A 55 -46.55 -10.82 8.20
N VAL A 56 -45.48 -11.63 8.17
CA VAL A 56 -45.21 -12.95 8.82
C VAL A 56 -45.84 -14.18 8.12
N GLN A 57 -44.97 -15.21 7.97
CA GLN A 57 -45.20 -16.65 7.67
C GLN A 57 -45.49 -17.00 6.19
N GLN A 58 -44.93 -18.05 5.57
CA GLN A 58 -44.47 -19.33 6.11
C GLN A 58 -43.67 -20.13 5.06
N HIS A 59 -42.89 -21.09 5.58
CA HIS A 59 -42.55 -22.40 5.01
C HIS A 59 -41.48 -22.53 3.91
N GLY A 60 -40.51 -23.37 4.24
CA GLY A 60 -39.48 -23.83 3.34
C GLY A 60 -39.92 -24.97 2.44
N SER A 61 -39.11 -25.19 1.42
CA SER A 61 -38.82 -26.50 0.89
C SER A 61 -37.41 -26.45 0.35
N SER A 62 -36.61 -27.39 0.83
CA SER A 62 -35.32 -27.76 0.30
C SER A 62 -35.51 -28.26 -1.13
N GLU A 63 -35.09 -27.46 -2.10
CA GLU A 63 -34.82 -27.97 -3.45
C GLU A 63 -33.32 -28.24 -3.54
N ASP A 64 -33.01 -29.54 -3.55
CA ASP A 64 -31.70 -30.08 -3.89
C ASP A 64 -31.24 -29.52 -5.23
N MET A 65 -30.22 -28.64 -5.19
CA MET A 65 -29.51 -28.26 -6.40
C MET A 65 -28.53 -29.37 -6.79
N PRO A 66 -28.52 -29.82 -8.06
CA PRO A 66 -27.63 -30.88 -8.49
C PRO A 66 -26.16 -30.45 -8.41
N LEU A 67 -25.37 -31.29 -7.75
CA LEU A 67 -23.91 -31.32 -7.81
C LEU A 67 -23.43 -31.44 -9.27
N ASN A 68 -23.11 -30.31 -9.90
CA ASN A 68 -22.03 -30.21 -10.89
C ASN A 68 -21.74 -28.75 -11.27
N GLN A 69 -20.99 -28.05 -10.41
CA GLN A 69 -20.16 -26.93 -10.82
C GLN A 69 -18.80 -27.12 -10.17
N THR A 70 -17.87 -27.74 -10.91
CA THR A 70 -16.45 -27.50 -10.70
C THR A 70 -16.23 -26.02 -10.98
N SER A 71 -16.38 -25.17 -9.97
CA SER A 71 -15.94 -23.78 -10.07
C SER A 71 -14.44 -23.82 -10.27
N ASP A 72 -13.97 -23.43 -11.45
CA ASP A 72 -12.54 -23.40 -11.77
C ASP A 72 -11.78 -22.53 -10.75
N ILE A 73 -10.55 -22.93 -10.44
CA ILE A 73 -9.65 -22.14 -9.60
C ILE A 73 -9.30 -20.85 -10.37
N CYS A 74 -9.29 -19.71 -9.67
CA CYS A 74 -9.04 -18.43 -10.32
C CYS A 74 -7.67 -18.38 -10.99
N THR A 75 -7.61 -17.67 -12.13
CA THR A 75 -6.39 -17.32 -12.84
C THR A 75 -6.10 -15.83 -12.71
N SER A 76 -4.95 -15.40 -13.25
CA SER A 76 -4.55 -13.99 -13.33
C SER A 76 -5.54 -13.07 -14.03
N GLU A 77 -6.47 -13.62 -14.80
CA GLU A 77 -7.48 -12.86 -15.54
C GLU A 77 -8.82 -12.78 -14.81
N THR A 78 -9.07 -13.69 -13.85
CA THR A 78 -10.40 -13.84 -13.25
C THR A 78 -10.45 -13.47 -11.78
N PHE A 79 -9.31 -13.49 -11.06
CA PHE A 79 -9.34 -13.26 -9.61
C PHE A 79 -9.69 -11.81 -9.23
N SER A 80 -9.49 -10.85 -10.15
CA SER A 80 -9.66 -9.42 -9.89
C SER A 80 -11.09 -8.92 -10.07
N ASP A 81 -11.97 -9.69 -10.72
CA ASP A 81 -13.40 -9.39 -10.87
C ASP A 81 -14.19 -10.10 -9.76
N GLY A 82 -14.87 -9.32 -8.92
CA GLY A 82 -15.49 -9.80 -7.70
C GLY A 82 -16.04 -8.70 -6.82
N LYS A 83 -16.30 -9.03 -5.56
CA LYS A 83 -16.81 -8.11 -4.55
C LYS A 83 -16.22 -8.39 -3.19
N TRP A 84 -16.19 -7.37 -2.34
CA TRP A 84 -15.96 -7.58 -0.91
C TRP A 84 -17.25 -8.09 -0.27
N VAL A 85 -17.14 -9.18 0.48
CA VAL A 85 -18.23 -9.74 1.26
C VAL A 85 -17.94 -9.58 2.73
N TYR A 86 -18.99 -9.27 3.49
CA TYR A 86 -18.91 -9.28 4.95
C TYR A 86 -18.81 -10.73 5.42
N ASP A 87 -17.65 -11.06 5.97
CA ASP A 87 -17.30 -12.36 6.54
C ASP A 87 -16.57 -12.06 7.86
N PRO A 88 -17.33 -11.85 8.96
CA PRO A 88 -16.78 -11.29 10.18
C PRO A 88 -15.74 -12.21 10.79
N LEU A 89 -14.67 -11.60 11.31
CA LEU A 89 -13.65 -12.33 12.04
C LEU A 89 -14.30 -13.01 13.25
N GLN A 90 -14.08 -14.31 13.41
CA GLN A 90 -14.67 -15.12 14.47
C GLN A 90 -13.96 -14.84 15.81
N ILE A 91 -14.32 -13.72 16.44
CA ILE A 91 -13.77 -13.22 17.69
C ILE A 91 -14.89 -12.60 18.53
N GLU A 92 -14.78 -12.67 19.85
CA GLU A 92 -15.76 -12.10 20.78
C GLU A 92 -15.88 -10.58 20.60
N GLU A 93 -17.04 -10.01 21.00
CA GLU A 93 -17.29 -8.57 20.92
C GLU A 93 -16.27 -7.77 21.73
N THR A 94 -15.91 -8.28 22.91
CA THR A 94 -14.81 -7.77 23.73
C THR A 94 -13.57 -8.61 23.50
N PHE A 95 -12.52 -8.01 22.95
CA PHE A 95 -11.30 -8.71 22.61
C PHE A 95 -10.05 -7.84 22.84
N THR A 96 -8.93 -8.50 23.08
CA THR A 96 -7.61 -7.87 23.25
C THR A 96 -6.83 -7.86 21.93
N GLU A 97 -5.74 -7.10 21.89
CA GLU A 97 -4.78 -7.16 20.78
C GLU A 97 -4.29 -8.60 20.54
N ALA A 98 -4.07 -9.38 21.61
CA ALA A 98 -3.61 -10.75 21.49
C ALA A 98 -4.66 -11.66 20.86
N ASP A 99 -5.94 -11.44 21.17
CA ASP A 99 -7.05 -12.21 20.59
C ASP A 99 -7.19 -11.89 19.09
N PHE A 100 -7.08 -10.61 18.72
CA PHE A 100 -7.09 -10.17 17.33
C PHE A 100 -5.93 -10.78 16.53
N VAL A 101 -4.72 -10.78 17.10
CA VAL A 101 -3.53 -11.39 16.48
C VAL A 101 -3.72 -12.90 16.28
N ARG A 102 -4.31 -13.61 17.25
CA ARG A 102 -4.61 -15.04 17.11
C ARG A 102 -5.68 -15.30 16.05
N ALA A 103 -6.76 -14.54 16.05
CA ALA A 103 -7.87 -14.70 15.09
C ALA A 103 -7.45 -14.39 13.64
N THR A 104 -6.48 -13.49 13.45
CA THR A 104 -5.94 -13.15 12.13
C THR A 104 -4.73 -13.98 11.70
N GLY A 105 -4.15 -14.80 12.61
CA GLY A 105 -2.94 -15.60 12.34
C GLY A 105 -1.69 -14.76 12.07
N TYR A 106 -1.60 -13.57 12.67
CA TYR A 106 -0.69 -12.52 12.22
C TYR A 106 0.57 -12.39 13.11
N HIS A 107 1.66 -13.04 12.72
CA HIS A 107 2.89 -13.14 13.53
C HIS A 107 3.96 -12.11 13.10
N CYS A 108 3.79 -10.85 13.49
CA CYS A 108 4.71 -9.77 13.12
C CYS A 108 5.80 -9.49 14.17
N PHE A 109 7.07 -9.81 13.87
CA PHE A 109 8.19 -9.49 14.79
C PHE A 109 8.65 -8.03 14.76
N LYS A 110 8.67 -7.40 13.59
CA LYS A 110 9.07 -5.99 13.45
C LYS A 110 7.89 -5.06 13.77
N LYS A 111 8.24 -3.86 14.26
CA LYS A 111 7.29 -2.76 14.45
C LYS A 111 7.29 -1.92 13.18
N PHE A 112 6.13 -1.77 12.56
CA PHE A 112 5.92 -0.95 11.38
C PHE A 112 4.77 0.01 11.62
N ALA A 113 4.77 1.15 10.92
CA ALA A 113 3.76 2.17 11.11
C ALA A 113 2.36 1.65 10.77
N HIS A 114 2.22 0.78 9.78
CA HIS A 114 0.94 0.32 9.22
C HIS A 114 0.22 -0.74 10.06
N ARG A 115 0.82 -1.21 11.17
CA ARG A 115 0.15 -2.07 12.18
C ARG A 115 -0.84 -1.25 13.02
N CYS A 116 -1.91 -0.77 12.38
CA CYS A 116 -2.86 0.19 12.94
C CYS A 116 -3.43 -0.27 14.28
N PHE A 117 -3.77 -1.55 14.40
CA PHE A 117 -4.35 -2.16 15.60
C PHE A 117 -3.53 -1.97 16.89
N ARG A 118 -2.24 -1.61 16.81
CA ARG A 118 -1.36 -1.36 17.97
C ARG A 118 -1.27 0.10 18.40
N ARG A 119 -1.95 1.02 17.70
CA ARG A 119 -1.83 2.47 17.94
C ARG A 119 -2.69 2.97 19.11
N GLY A 120 -3.48 2.08 19.73
CA GLY A 120 -4.37 2.40 20.84
C GLY A 120 -5.65 3.12 20.40
N GLY A 121 -6.48 3.50 21.37
CA GLY A 121 -7.81 4.08 21.12
C GLY A 121 -8.71 3.11 20.36
N ASP A 122 -9.48 3.63 19.40
CA ASP A 122 -10.44 2.85 18.61
C ASP A 122 -9.79 2.08 17.43
N GLU A 123 -8.46 2.13 17.28
CA GLU A 123 -7.76 1.51 16.15
C GLU A 123 -7.81 -0.02 16.17
N LEU A 124 -7.92 -0.64 17.35
CA LEU A 124 -8.10 -2.10 17.46
C LEU A 124 -9.47 -2.52 16.91
N LEU A 125 -10.53 -1.77 17.28
CA LEU A 125 -11.88 -1.99 16.75
C LEU A 125 -11.94 -1.71 15.25
N ARG A 126 -11.33 -0.61 14.79
CA ARG A 126 -11.27 -0.27 13.36
C ARG A 126 -10.54 -1.35 12.57
N ALA A 127 -9.44 -1.89 13.09
CA ALA A 127 -8.72 -2.99 12.44
C ALA A 127 -9.59 -4.24 12.33
N LYS A 128 -10.39 -4.57 13.35
CA LYS A 128 -11.40 -5.64 13.26
C LYS A 128 -12.43 -5.37 12.18
N GLN A 129 -13.01 -4.16 12.14
CA GLN A 129 -13.99 -3.77 11.11
C GLN A 129 -13.41 -3.91 9.69
N ILE A 130 -12.15 -3.51 9.48
CA ILE A 130 -11.45 -3.70 8.20
C ILE A 130 -11.31 -5.19 7.85
N MET A 131 -11.04 -6.03 8.85
CA MET A 131 -10.82 -7.47 8.70
C MET A 131 -12.10 -8.31 8.61
N ASP A 132 -13.26 -7.73 8.90
CA ASP A 132 -14.57 -8.39 8.75
C ASP A 132 -15.02 -8.51 7.29
N TYR A 133 -14.15 -8.19 6.33
CA TYR A 133 -14.43 -8.30 4.90
C TYR A 133 -13.40 -9.18 4.19
N ARG A 134 -13.90 -10.07 3.33
CA ARG A 134 -13.11 -10.93 2.44
C ARG A 134 -13.36 -10.58 0.99
N TRP A 135 -12.34 -10.76 0.15
CA TRP A 135 -12.52 -10.65 -1.28
C TRP A 135 -13.10 -11.96 -1.84
N GLN A 136 -14.19 -11.86 -2.59
CA GLN A 136 -14.81 -12.99 -3.27
C GLN A 136 -14.85 -12.74 -4.78
N PRO A 137 -14.04 -13.47 -5.57
CA PRO A 137 -14.14 -13.43 -7.02
C PRO A 137 -15.52 -13.88 -7.51
N LYS A 138 -15.94 -13.34 -8.65
CA LYS A 138 -17.29 -13.53 -9.19
C LYS A 138 -17.49 -14.90 -9.86
N SER A 139 -16.48 -15.38 -10.58
CA SER A 139 -16.60 -16.50 -11.53
C SER A 139 -15.75 -17.72 -11.19
N CYS A 140 -14.96 -17.66 -10.11
CA CYS A 140 -13.97 -18.69 -9.77
C CYS A 140 -13.78 -18.77 -8.25
N LYS A 141 -13.08 -19.82 -7.79
CA LYS A 141 -12.70 -19.98 -6.38
C LYS A 141 -11.21 -19.70 -6.18
N LEU A 142 -10.87 -19.04 -5.09
CA LEU A 142 -9.49 -18.92 -4.63
C LEU A 142 -9.12 -20.17 -3.84
N LEU A 143 -7.85 -20.56 -3.93
CA LEU A 143 -7.29 -21.52 -2.98
C LEU A 143 -7.24 -20.90 -1.58
N GLU A 144 -7.68 -21.66 -0.58
CA GLU A 144 -7.50 -21.27 0.82
C GLU A 144 -6.01 -21.22 1.15
N MET A 145 -5.56 -20.12 1.75
CA MET A 145 -4.15 -19.89 2.01
C MET A 145 -3.65 -20.77 3.15
N GLU A 146 -2.78 -21.72 2.82
CA GLU A 146 -2.03 -22.51 3.80
C GLU A 146 -0.66 -21.86 4.03
N THR A 147 -0.52 -21.08 5.10
CA THR A 147 0.70 -20.29 5.40
C THR A 147 1.95 -21.16 5.48
N LYS A 148 1.87 -22.34 6.11
CA LYS A 148 2.99 -23.28 6.19
C LYS A 148 3.40 -23.79 4.81
N LYS A 149 2.43 -24.15 3.95
CA LYS A 149 2.71 -24.63 2.59
C LYS A 149 3.43 -23.56 1.77
N LEU A 150 3.01 -22.31 1.88
CA LEU A 150 3.68 -21.19 1.20
C LEU A 150 5.09 -20.94 1.75
N ALA A 151 5.25 -20.96 3.07
CA ALA A 151 6.56 -20.77 3.70
C ALA A 151 7.54 -21.89 3.32
N ASP A 152 7.10 -23.14 3.34
CA ASP A 152 7.87 -24.31 2.87
C ASP A 152 8.24 -24.14 1.38
N HIS A 153 7.30 -23.72 0.54
CA HIS A 153 7.55 -23.48 -0.89
C HIS A 153 8.62 -22.41 -1.13
N PHE A 154 8.59 -21.30 -0.39
CA PHE A 154 9.62 -20.25 -0.48
C PHE A 154 10.99 -20.65 0.05
N VAL A 155 11.11 -21.78 0.75
CA VAL A 155 12.43 -22.36 1.09
C VAL A 155 13.14 -22.77 -0.18
N ASP A 156 12.45 -23.36 -1.15
CA ASP A 156 13.06 -23.81 -2.39
C ASP A 156 12.89 -22.78 -3.53
N HIS A 157 11.81 -22.00 -3.50
CA HIS A 157 11.44 -21.04 -4.55
C HIS A 157 11.30 -19.62 -4.00
N PRO A 158 12.41 -18.94 -3.65
CA PRO A 158 12.36 -17.67 -2.94
C PRO A 158 11.77 -16.52 -3.77
N VAL A 159 11.15 -15.54 -3.08
CA VAL A 159 10.49 -14.38 -3.71
C VAL A 159 11.15 -13.03 -3.42
N LEU A 160 11.30 -12.19 -4.44
CA LEU A 160 11.80 -10.83 -4.35
C LEU A 160 10.69 -9.81 -4.65
N PHE A 161 10.51 -8.85 -3.74
CA PHE A 161 9.67 -7.68 -3.92
C PHE A 161 10.55 -6.47 -4.24
N VAL A 162 10.26 -5.75 -5.33
CA VAL A 162 10.98 -4.55 -5.74
C VAL A 162 10.00 -3.43 -6.05
N GLY A 163 10.18 -2.28 -5.40
CA GLY A 163 9.34 -1.12 -5.68
C GLY A 163 9.30 -0.12 -4.54
N ASP A 164 8.26 0.69 -4.55
CA ASP A 164 8.02 1.75 -3.57
C ASP A 164 7.49 1.26 -2.20
N SER A 165 6.99 2.19 -1.38
CA SER A 165 6.42 1.92 -0.06
C SER A 165 5.12 1.09 -0.08
N ILE A 166 4.39 1.04 -1.19
CA ILE A 166 3.23 0.15 -1.35
C ILE A 166 3.70 -1.29 -1.59
N THR A 167 4.87 -1.46 -2.21
CA THR A 167 5.57 -2.75 -2.29
C THR A 167 6.08 -3.21 -0.93
N GLN A 168 6.65 -2.29 -0.14
CA GLN A 168 7.02 -2.56 1.25
C GLN A 168 5.81 -3.07 2.06
N LEU A 169 4.65 -2.42 1.92
CA LEU A 169 3.43 -2.79 2.62
C LEU A 169 3.01 -4.24 2.33
N GLN A 170 3.09 -4.69 1.07
CA GLN A 170 2.81 -6.07 0.68
C GLN A 170 3.80 -7.07 1.30
N PHE A 171 5.09 -6.77 1.23
CA PHE A 171 6.15 -7.57 1.84
C PHE A 171 5.97 -7.68 3.36
N GLU A 172 5.63 -6.58 4.03
CA GLU A 172 5.39 -6.56 5.49
C GLU A 172 4.17 -7.40 5.87
N SER A 173 3.06 -7.27 5.15
CA SER A 173 1.86 -8.11 5.33
C SER A 173 2.18 -9.60 5.16
N LEU A 174 2.84 -9.98 4.06
CA LEU A 174 3.22 -11.38 3.81
C LEU A 174 4.17 -11.90 4.88
N GLY A 175 5.14 -11.08 5.27
CA GLY A 175 6.10 -11.40 6.31
C GLY A 175 5.50 -11.53 7.71
N CYS A 176 4.28 -11.04 7.93
CA CYS A 176 3.48 -11.27 9.13
C CYS A 176 2.61 -12.52 9.01
N LEU A 177 1.95 -12.74 7.85
CA LEU A 177 1.18 -13.95 7.56
C LEU A 177 2.04 -15.22 7.67
N LEU A 178 3.31 -15.14 7.24
CA LEU A 178 4.27 -16.25 7.31
C LEU A 178 5.13 -16.23 8.57
N GLY A 179 4.86 -15.32 9.51
CA GLY A 179 5.78 -15.03 10.61
C GLY A 179 6.00 -16.19 11.58
N GLU A 180 5.04 -17.10 11.74
CA GLU A 180 5.26 -18.30 12.56
C GLU A 180 6.35 -19.23 11.96
N HIS A 181 6.53 -19.18 10.64
CA HIS A 181 7.48 -20.03 9.91
C HIS A 181 8.80 -19.31 9.59
N PHE A 182 8.76 -17.99 9.50
CA PHE A 182 9.93 -17.14 9.31
C PHE A 182 10.22 -16.36 10.60
N PRO A 183 11.03 -16.93 11.52
CA PRO A 183 11.40 -16.23 12.75
C PRO A 183 12.07 -14.89 12.40
N ASN A 184 12.21 -14.00 13.39
CA ASN A 184 12.89 -12.70 13.23
C ASN A 184 14.42 -12.84 13.02
N ARG A 185 14.82 -13.75 12.15
CA ARG A 185 16.18 -14.06 11.76
C ARG A 185 16.46 -13.38 10.43
N HIS A 186 17.59 -12.70 10.38
CA HIS A 186 18.14 -12.19 9.14
C HIS A 186 18.96 -13.30 8.45
N PRO A 187 18.78 -13.52 7.14
CA PRO A 187 19.62 -14.45 6.40
C PRO A 187 21.07 -13.98 6.42
N VAL A 188 21.99 -14.93 6.59
CA VAL A 188 23.43 -14.65 6.79
C VAL A 188 24.18 -14.70 5.46
N ILE A 189 23.71 -15.49 4.49
CA ILE A 189 24.47 -15.84 3.27
C ILE A 189 24.04 -15.00 2.04
N SER A 190 22.99 -14.19 2.15
CA SER A 190 22.45 -13.47 1.00
C SER A 190 23.16 -12.10 0.83
N ASN A 191 24.12 -12.00 -0.09
CA ASN A 191 24.78 -10.74 -0.49
C ASN A 191 23.84 -9.83 -1.32
N LEU A 192 22.61 -9.62 -0.83
CA LEU A 192 21.53 -8.95 -1.55
C LEU A 192 21.75 -7.45 -1.68
N ASN A 193 22.69 -6.88 -0.95
CA ASN A 193 23.14 -5.50 -1.14
C ASN A 193 24.27 -5.40 -2.18
N GLY A 194 24.66 -6.51 -2.83
CA GLY A 194 25.71 -6.51 -3.84
C GLY A 194 27.07 -5.98 -3.36
N GLY A 195 27.34 -6.05 -2.05
CA GLY A 195 28.53 -5.51 -1.42
C GLY A 195 28.48 -4.01 -1.07
N ASN A 196 27.40 -3.29 -1.39
CA ASN A 196 27.23 -1.89 -0.99
C ASN A 196 26.33 -1.77 0.25
N THR A 197 26.93 -1.47 1.40
CA THR A 197 26.24 -1.35 2.69
C THR A 197 25.22 -0.19 2.78
N LYS A 198 25.19 0.70 1.79
CA LYS A 198 24.19 1.78 1.69
C LYS A 198 22.86 1.31 1.11
N ILE A 199 22.82 0.11 0.53
CA ILE A 199 21.58 -0.47 0.01
C ILE A 199 20.85 -1.15 1.16
N HIS A 200 19.65 -0.66 1.45
CA HIS A 200 18.78 -1.31 2.42
C HIS A 200 18.08 -2.52 1.77
N VAL A 201 18.11 -3.65 2.47
CA VAL A 201 17.40 -4.86 2.08
C VAL A 201 16.69 -5.41 3.32
N ASP A 202 15.39 -5.60 3.20
CA ASP A 202 14.62 -6.35 4.18
C ASP A 202 14.52 -7.79 3.70
N ALA A 203 15.05 -8.75 4.46
CA ALA A 203 15.01 -10.16 4.08
C ALA A 203 14.59 -11.04 5.26
N LYS A 204 13.88 -12.13 4.94
CA LYS A 204 13.39 -13.14 5.89
C LYS A 204 13.78 -14.53 5.42
N ALA A 205 14.07 -15.41 6.37
CA ALA A 205 14.40 -16.80 6.14
C ALA A 205 13.81 -17.68 7.25
N PRO A 206 13.43 -18.93 6.94
CA PRO A 206 13.09 -19.94 7.95
C PRO A 206 14.33 -20.37 8.75
N GLU A 207 14.15 -21.11 9.84
CA GLU A 207 15.28 -21.65 10.61
C GLU A 207 16.16 -22.62 9.81
N SER A 208 15.53 -23.33 8.87
CA SER A 208 16.15 -24.36 8.02
C SER A 208 17.06 -23.80 6.92
N LYS A 209 17.09 -22.49 6.67
CA LYS A 209 17.79 -21.88 5.53
C LYS A 209 18.61 -20.65 5.96
N ASP A 210 19.84 -20.54 5.47
CA ASP A 210 20.72 -19.39 5.74
C ASP A 210 20.64 -18.27 4.69
N THR A 211 19.94 -18.52 3.58
CA THR A 211 19.65 -17.53 2.54
C THR A 211 18.21 -17.03 2.65
N ALA A 212 17.92 -15.88 2.05
CA ALA A 212 16.56 -15.34 2.03
C ALA A 212 15.57 -16.33 1.37
N ALA A 213 14.39 -16.47 1.98
CA ALA A 213 13.19 -17.07 1.39
C ALA A 213 12.28 -15.98 0.79
N MET A 214 12.31 -14.78 1.39
CA MET A 214 11.71 -13.58 0.81
C MET A 214 12.57 -12.36 1.07
N ALA A 215 12.58 -11.41 0.14
CA ALA A 215 13.27 -10.13 0.31
C ALA A 215 12.50 -8.96 -0.30
N TYR A 216 12.77 -7.76 0.20
CA TYR A 216 12.31 -6.48 -0.33
C TYR A 216 13.49 -5.54 -0.53
N ILE A 217 13.54 -4.91 -1.70
CA ILE A 217 14.48 -3.85 -2.03
C ILE A 217 13.68 -2.63 -2.49
N ARG A 218 13.84 -1.51 -1.79
CA ARG A 218 13.14 -0.27 -2.14
C ARG A 218 13.74 0.37 -3.38
N SER A 219 12.93 0.45 -4.44
CA SER A 219 13.29 1.12 -5.70
C SER A 219 12.07 1.86 -6.22
N ASP A 220 11.89 3.10 -5.76
CA ASP A 220 10.69 3.90 -6.03
C ASP A 220 10.40 4.09 -7.53
N TYR A 221 11.42 3.99 -8.40
CA TYR A 221 11.31 4.16 -9.87
C TYR A 221 11.73 2.93 -10.69
N LEU A 222 12.21 1.86 -10.05
CA LEU A 222 12.83 0.66 -10.66
C LEU A 222 14.13 0.90 -11.45
N LEU A 223 14.43 2.12 -11.87
CA LEU A 223 15.60 2.51 -12.64
C LEU A 223 15.99 3.98 -12.38
N ARG A 224 17.06 4.46 -13.01
CA ARG A 224 17.47 5.88 -12.91
C ARG A 224 16.64 6.76 -13.84
N LEU A 225 16.05 7.83 -13.29
CA LEU A 225 15.20 8.73 -14.06
C LEU A 225 15.94 9.58 -15.10
N ASP A 226 17.23 9.84 -14.88
CA ASP A 226 18.01 10.73 -15.75
C ASP A 226 18.20 10.18 -17.17
N ASP A 227 18.37 8.86 -17.29
CA ASP A 227 18.72 8.20 -18.55
C ASP A 227 18.05 6.84 -18.75
N TYR A 228 17.09 6.49 -17.89
CA TYR A 228 16.33 5.23 -17.90
C TYR A 228 17.19 3.96 -17.85
N LYS A 229 18.39 4.04 -17.29
CA LYS A 229 19.26 2.87 -17.11
C LYS A 229 19.00 2.16 -15.79
N MET A 230 19.15 0.83 -15.83
CA MET A 230 19.20 0.02 -14.63
C MET A 230 20.39 0.45 -13.75
N ILE A 231 20.21 0.30 -12.44
CA ILE A 231 21.18 0.75 -11.44
C ILE A 231 21.95 -0.47 -10.93
N SER A 232 23.28 -0.42 -10.96
CA SER A 232 24.14 -1.41 -10.32
C SER A 232 24.48 -0.99 -8.88
N PRO A 233 24.95 -1.91 -8.01
CA PRO A 233 25.20 -1.62 -6.59
C PRO A 233 26.00 -0.35 -6.29
N PHE A 234 26.97 0.02 -7.13
CA PHE A 234 27.87 1.17 -6.91
C PHE A 234 27.59 2.35 -7.84
N ASP A 235 26.55 2.27 -8.67
CA ASP A 235 26.15 3.38 -9.54
C ASP A 235 25.50 4.52 -8.73
N SER A 236 25.56 5.73 -9.29
CA SER A 236 24.69 6.80 -8.81
C SER A 236 23.23 6.46 -9.11
N VAL A 237 22.38 6.63 -8.10
CA VAL A 237 20.92 6.44 -8.19
C VAL A 237 20.21 7.53 -9.00
N GLY A 238 20.93 8.61 -9.33
CA GLY A 238 20.45 9.71 -10.15
C GLY A 238 19.47 10.66 -9.46
N THR A 239 18.72 11.41 -10.27
CA THR A 239 17.70 12.35 -9.77
C THR A 239 16.61 11.63 -8.98
N GLN A 240 16.32 12.16 -7.79
CA GLN A 240 15.24 11.73 -6.91
C GLN A 240 14.43 12.95 -6.50
N LEU A 241 13.12 12.76 -6.31
CA LEU A 241 12.22 13.80 -5.85
C LEU A 241 11.91 13.63 -4.35
N GLY A 242 12.07 14.71 -3.59
CA GLY A 242 11.72 14.74 -2.17
C GLY A 242 12.56 13.77 -1.31
N ARG A 243 11.87 12.87 -0.58
CA ARG A 243 12.46 11.86 0.31
C ARG A 243 12.37 10.44 -0.26
N GLY A 244 12.28 10.30 -1.58
CA GLY A 244 12.24 8.98 -2.23
C GLY A 244 13.54 8.19 -2.03
N GLU A 245 13.46 6.87 -2.17
CA GLU A 245 14.59 5.93 -2.11
C GLU A 245 14.58 5.05 -3.35
N ASN A 246 15.70 5.02 -4.08
CA ASN A 246 15.79 4.28 -5.34
C ASN A 246 17.04 3.40 -5.40
N HIS A 247 17.01 2.28 -4.67
CA HIS A 247 18.15 1.37 -4.61
C HIS A 247 18.25 0.46 -5.84
N PRO A 248 19.48 0.09 -6.25
CA PRO A 248 19.70 -0.97 -7.23
C PRO A 248 19.20 -2.32 -6.71
N TRP A 249 18.71 -3.15 -7.61
CA TRP A 249 18.10 -4.44 -7.29
C TRP A 249 18.43 -5.56 -8.29
N VAL A 250 18.88 -5.22 -9.49
CA VAL A 250 19.08 -6.18 -10.58
C VAL A 250 20.10 -7.28 -10.26
N HIS A 251 21.09 -6.99 -9.41
CA HIS A 251 22.08 -7.97 -8.93
C HIS A 251 21.46 -9.06 -8.05
N ALA A 252 20.29 -8.80 -7.45
CA ALA A 252 19.59 -9.74 -6.60
C ALA A 252 18.77 -10.77 -7.41
N LEU A 253 18.46 -10.50 -8.68
CA LEU A 253 17.56 -11.32 -9.51
C LEU A 253 17.91 -12.81 -9.51
N SER A 254 19.20 -13.14 -9.58
CA SER A 254 19.67 -14.53 -9.70
C SER A 254 19.40 -15.42 -8.48
N TYR A 255 19.03 -14.81 -7.34
CA TYR A 255 18.76 -15.48 -6.07
C TYR A 255 17.29 -15.86 -5.85
N PHE A 256 16.37 -15.44 -6.73
CA PHE A 256 14.93 -15.57 -6.52
C PHE A 256 14.24 -16.21 -7.72
N ASP A 257 13.24 -17.06 -7.47
CA ASP A 257 12.44 -17.67 -8.54
C ASP A 257 11.25 -16.79 -8.91
N TYR A 258 10.75 -16.05 -7.92
CA TYR A 258 9.61 -15.15 -8.05
C TYR A 258 10.05 -13.71 -7.88
N ILE A 259 9.63 -12.84 -8.79
CA ILE A 259 9.92 -11.40 -8.75
C ILE A 259 8.61 -10.64 -8.88
N ILE A 260 8.34 -9.76 -7.91
CA ILE A 260 7.17 -8.88 -7.93
C ILE A 260 7.70 -7.46 -8.00
N ILE A 261 7.38 -6.77 -9.10
CA ILE A 261 7.76 -5.37 -9.30
C ILE A 261 6.54 -4.46 -9.31
N ASN A 262 6.73 -3.23 -8.82
CA ASN A 262 5.76 -2.16 -8.96
C ASN A 262 6.42 -0.79 -8.81
N THR A 263 5.83 0.21 -9.45
CA THR A 263 6.14 1.63 -9.28
C THR A 263 4.97 2.48 -9.76
N GLY A 264 4.75 3.63 -9.12
CA GLY A 264 3.66 4.55 -9.51
C GLY A 264 3.63 5.84 -8.70
N PRO A 265 3.46 5.80 -7.36
CA PRO A 265 3.23 6.98 -6.51
C PRO A 265 4.32 8.05 -6.54
N HIS A 266 5.54 7.72 -6.99
CA HIS A 266 6.65 8.66 -7.06
C HIS A 266 6.81 9.33 -8.43
N TRP A 267 6.06 8.89 -9.44
CA TRP A 267 6.07 9.45 -10.80
C TRP A 267 5.18 10.70 -10.85
N HIS A 268 5.80 11.87 -10.99
CA HIS A 268 5.13 13.17 -10.87
C HIS A 268 5.51 14.11 -12.02
N PRO A 269 4.61 14.94 -12.58
CA PRO A 269 4.90 15.84 -13.71
C PRO A 269 6.06 16.82 -13.48
N SER A 270 6.31 17.19 -12.21
CA SER A 270 7.40 18.09 -11.82
C SER A 270 8.82 17.52 -11.98
N LEU A 271 8.96 16.21 -12.27
CA LEU A 271 10.23 15.64 -12.68
C LEU A 271 10.61 16.15 -14.08
N LEU A 272 11.92 16.19 -14.36
CA LEU A 272 12.45 16.68 -15.62
C LEU A 272 12.31 15.60 -16.72
N TRP A 273 11.07 15.31 -17.13
CA TRP A 273 10.76 14.33 -18.18
C TRP A 273 10.97 14.87 -19.60
N GLY A 274 10.95 16.19 -19.76
CA GLY A 274 10.92 16.88 -21.06
C GLY A 274 10.85 18.40 -20.90
N SER A 275 10.69 19.11 -22.03
CA SER A 275 10.63 20.58 -22.07
C SER A 275 9.27 21.15 -21.64
N ASN A 276 8.18 20.37 -21.67
CA ASN A 276 6.80 20.83 -21.47
C ASN A 276 6.00 19.92 -20.52
N GLN A 277 6.49 19.77 -19.27
CA GLN A 277 5.98 18.98 -18.14
C GLN A 277 4.45 18.70 -18.12
N SER A 278 3.97 17.82 -19.00
CA SER A 278 2.55 17.48 -19.15
C SER A 278 2.30 16.04 -18.70
N GLU A 279 1.04 15.70 -18.40
CA GLU A 279 0.69 14.31 -18.10
C GLU A 279 1.05 13.37 -19.25
N GLN A 280 0.92 13.82 -20.50
CA GLN A 280 1.28 13.00 -21.66
C GLN A 280 2.78 12.76 -21.72
N GLU A 281 3.61 13.78 -21.50
CA GLU A 281 5.07 13.61 -21.43
C GLU A 281 5.47 12.67 -20.30
N LEU A 282 4.82 12.77 -19.13
CA LEU A 282 5.04 11.84 -18.02
C LEU A 282 4.66 10.39 -18.40
N LEU A 283 3.54 10.18 -19.08
CA LEU A 283 3.13 8.84 -19.53
C LEU A 283 4.10 8.27 -20.58
N ASP A 284 4.58 9.11 -21.50
CA ASP A 284 5.58 8.71 -22.50
C ASP A 284 6.93 8.38 -21.84
N ALA A 285 7.34 9.17 -20.85
CA ALA A 285 8.51 8.91 -20.02
C ALA A 285 8.39 7.60 -19.24
N PHE A 286 7.27 7.41 -18.53
CA PHE A 286 6.95 6.18 -17.81
C PHE A 286 7.04 4.97 -18.73
N ARG A 287 6.41 5.04 -19.93
CA ARG A 287 6.48 3.97 -20.93
C ARG A 287 7.91 3.63 -21.35
N LYS A 288 8.71 4.62 -21.74
CA LYS A 288 10.13 4.42 -22.13
C LYS A 288 10.94 3.76 -21.00
N ALA A 289 10.69 4.19 -19.77
CA ALA A 289 11.35 3.64 -18.61
C ALA A 289 10.94 2.17 -18.39
N MET A 290 9.64 1.87 -18.39
CA MET A 290 9.16 0.50 -18.17
C MET A 290 9.51 -0.45 -19.32
N GLU A 291 9.63 0.05 -20.56
CA GLU A 291 10.23 -0.66 -21.68
C GLU A 291 11.68 -1.07 -21.38
N SER A 292 12.46 -0.17 -20.77
CA SER A 292 13.85 -0.44 -20.38
C SER A 292 13.94 -1.48 -19.26
N VAL A 293 13.06 -1.39 -18.24
CA VAL A 293 12.96 -2.39 -17.16
C VAL A 293 12.60 -3.77 -17.73
N LEU A 294 11.57 -3.87 -18.58
CA LEU A 294 11.15 -5.15 -19.16
C LEU A 294 12.17 -5.72 -20.13
N SER A 295 12.82 -4.88 -20.93
CA SER A 295 13.90 -5.31 -21.82
C SER A 295 15.06 -5.91 -21.02
N TYR A 296 15.42 -5.28 -19.90
CA TYR A 296 16.44 -5.84 -19.01
C TYR A 296 16.00 -7.18 -18.41
N LEU A 297 14.81 -7.26 -17.84
CA LEU A 297 14.30 -8.49 -17.24
C LEU A 297 14.24 -9.63 -18.26
N ASP A 298 13.70 -9.39 -19.43
CA ASP A 298 13.55 -10.39 -20.49
C ASP A 298 14.90 -11.02 -20.90
N GLN A 299 15.97 -10.22 -20.91
CA GLN A 299 17.32 -10.66 -21.23
C GLN A 299 18.05 -11.38 -20.08
N HIS A 300 17.67 -11.13 -18.82
CA HIS A 300 18.45 -11.54 -17.65
C HIS A 300 17.77 -12.55 -16.73
N ILE A 301 16.43 -12.66 -16.76
CA ILE A 301 15.74 -13.69 -15.98
C ILE A 301 15.87 -15.05 -16.67
N LYS A 302 15.99 -16.09 -15.85
CA LYS A 302 16.10 -17.48 -16.27
C LYS A 302 14.73 -18.04 -16.68
N PRO A 303 14.67 -19.15 -17.46
CA PRO A 303 13.41 -19.72 -17.93
C PRO A 303 12.42 -20.12 -16.82
N HIS A 304 12.89 -20.53 -15.64
CA HIS A 304 12.02 -20.91 -14.51
C HIS A 304 11.50 -19.72 -13.71
N GLN A 305 12.07 -18.53 -13.89
CA GLN A 305 11.69 -17.37 -13.09
C GLN A 305 10.38 -16.78 -13.58
N LYS A 306 9.53 -16.35 -12.65
CA LYS A 306 8.27 -15.67 -12.92
C LYS A 306 8.32 -14.23 -12.40
N VAL A 307 7.93 -13.29 -13.25
CA VAL A 307 7.81 -11.87 -12.94
C VAL A 307 6.34 -11.47 -12.93
N TRP A 308 5.89 -10.93 -11.81
CA TRP A 308 4.61 -10.24 -11.71
C TRP A 308 4.81 -8.74 -11.62
N VAL A 309 4.10 -8.00 -12.46
CA VAL A 309 3.96 -6.56 -12.31
C VAL A 309 2.66 -6.29 -11.58
N ARG A 310 2.73 -5.84 -10.34
CA ARG A 310 1.54 -5.52 -9.55
C ARG A 310 0.97 -4.16 -9.99
N THR A 311 -0.35 -4.07 -10.11
CA THR A 311 -1.04 -2.78 -10.31
C THR A 311 -1.01 -1.90 -9.05
N THR A 312 -1.19 -0.58 -9.20
CA THR A 312 -1.12 0.36 -8.06
C THR A 312 -2.51 0.85 -7.65
N PRO A 313 -3.00 0.53 -6.44
CA PRO A 313 -4.27 1.08 -5.98
C PRO A 313 -4.10 2.56 -5.65
N TYR A 314 -5.11 3.35 -6.00
CA TYR A 314 -5.10 4.78 -5.71
C TYR A 314 -5.42 5.07 -4.25
N GLY A 315 -5.08 6.28 -3.83
CA GLY A 315 -5.52 6.79 -2.53
C GLY A 315 -6.93 7.39 -2.56
N HIS A 316 -7.57 7.44 -1.39
CA HIS A 316 -8.92 7.97 -1.23
C HIS A 316 -8.92 9.32 -0.52
N VAL A 317 -9.30 10.37 -1.23
CA VAL A 317 -9.38 11.70 -0.61
C VAL A 317 -10.44 11.73 0.48
N ARG A 318 -10.13 12.36 1.61
CA ARG A 318 -10.98 12.34 2.81
C ARG A 318 -11.36 10.92 3.22
N CYS A 319 -10.39 10.02 3.26
CA CYS A 319 -10.64 8.60 3.50
C CYS A 319 -11.35 8.31 4.83
N SER A 320 -11.36 9.23 5.81
CA SER A 320 -12.12 9.04 7.06
C SER A 320 -13.63 8.88 6.87
N GLN A 321 -14.18 9.31 5.71
CA GLN A 321 -15.59 9.17 5.37
C GLN A 321 -16.04 7.72 5.14
N TYR A 322 -15.11 6.84 4.76
CA TYR A 322 -15.41 5.43 4.49
C TYR A 322 -15.30 4.62 5.78
N LYS A 323 -16.31 3.77 6.04
CA LYS A 323 -16.36 2.87 7.20
C LYS A 323 -16.41 1.39 6.81
N GLU A 324 -16.62 1.13 5.52
CA GLU A 324 -16.73 -0.20 4.93
C GLU A 324 -16.33 -0.14 3.44
N PRO A 325 -16.06 -1.29 2.79
CA PRO A 325 -15.80 -1.34 1.36
C PRO A 325 -16.92 -0.70 0.55
N GLN A 326 -16.57 0.07 -0.46
CA GLN A 326 -17.52 0.70 -1.39
C GLN A 326 -17.45 0.02 -2.74
N GLU A 327 -18.60 -0.35 -3.30
CA GLU A 327 -18.61 -0.99 -4.62
C GLU A 327 -18.15 -0.01 -5.72
N ASN A 328 -18.56 1.26 -5.59
CA ASN A 328 -18.21 2.36 -6.49
C ASN A 328 -17.66 3.54 -5.67
N PRO A 329 -16.40 3.45 -5.20
CA PRO A 329 -15.75 4.53 -4.46
C PRO A 329 -15.53 5.74 -5.37
N LEU A 330 -15.39 6.92 -4.76
CA LEU A 330 -14.98 8.12 -5.50
C LEU A 330 -13.48 7.99 -5.82
N GLY A 331 -13.18 7.84 -7.11
CA GLY A 331 -11.80 7.82 -7.60
C GLY A 331 -11.16 9.21 -7.59
N PRO A 332 -9.82 9.29 -7.64
CA PRO A 332 -9.09 10.54 -7.76
C PRO A 332 -9.41 11.25 -9.08
N THR A 333 -9.49 12.56 -9.03
CA THR A 333 -9.79 13.48 -10.14
C THR A 333 -8.55 14.19 -10.69
N GLY A 334 -7.43 14.12 -9.97
CA GLY A 334 -6.23 14.91 -10.24
C GLY A 334 -6.28 16.31 -9.62
N SER A 335 -7.19 16.51 -8.66
CA SER A 335 -7.29 17.78 -7.94
C SER A 335 -6.08 17.99 -7.02
N ALA A 336 -5.85 19.23 -6.60
CA ALA A 336 -4.78 19.54 -5.67
C ALA A 336 -4.94 18.74 -4.36
N GLY A 337 -3.86 18.07 -3.93
CA GLY A 337 -3.86 17.22 -2.73
C GLY A 337 -4.19 15.75 -2.97
N GLU A 338 -4.49 15.35 -4.21
CA GLU A 338 -4.76 13.95 -4.60
C GLU A 338 -3.54 13.23 -5.18
N TYR A 339 -2.36 13.86 -5.16
CA TYR A 339 -1.07 13.27 -5.51
C TYR A 339 -1.10 12.37 -6.75
N GLU A 340 -1.42 12.89 -7.95
CA GLU A 340 -1.30 12.16 -9.23
C GLU A 340 -1.98 10.78 -9.27
N TRP A 341 -2.83 10.44 -8.30
CA TRP A 341 -3.38 9.10 -8.14
C TRP A 341 -4.32 8.74 -9.30
N HIS A 342 -4.86 9.75 -9.99
CA HIS A 342 -5.64 9.59 -11.22
C HIS A 342 -4.83 9.03 -12.38
N LEU A 343 -3.49 9.08 -12.31
CA LEU A 343 -2.60 8.50 -13.31
C LEU A 343 -2.31 7.01 -13.08
N PHE A 344 -2.61 6.45 -11.90
CA PHE A 344 -2.24 5.06 -11.60
C PHE A 344 -2.89 4.06 -12.56
N GLN A 345 -4.17 4.26 -12.90
CA GLN A 345 -4.84 3.44 -13.92
C GLN A 345 -4.19 3.58 -15.31
N LYS A 346 -3.66 4.75 -15.64
CA LYS A 346 -2.94 4.98 -16.90
C LYS A 346 -1.57 4.27 -16.89
N PHE A 347 -0.85 4.28 -15.76
CA PHE A 347 0.38 3.51 -15.57
C PHE A 347 0.12 2.00 -15.65
N ASP A 348 -0.94 1.52 -15.00
CA ASP A 348 -1.37 0.11 -15.07
C ASP A 348 -1.71 -0.29 -16.52
N ALA A 349 -2.33 0.59 -17.30
CA ALA A 349 -2.60 0.36 -18.72
C ALA A 349 -1.32 0.29 -19.57
N VAL A 350 -0.30 1.10 -19.27
CA VAL A 350 1.03 1.00 -19.90
C VAL A 350 1.64 -0.37 -19.61
N TRP A 351 1.62 -0.81 -18.35
CA TRP A 351 2.12 -2.12 -17.97
C TRP A 351 1.40 -3.25 -18.71
N LYS A 352 0.06 -3.21 -18.75
CA LYS A 352 -0.75 -4.18 -19.48
C LYS A 352 -0.38 -4.27 -20.95
N ASP A 353 -0.23 -3.14 -21.65
CA ASP A 353 0.18 -3.12 -23.06
C ASP A 353 1.59 -3.71 -23.28
N LEU A 354 2.54 -3.41 -22.38
CA LEU A 354 3.91 -3.93 -22.50
C LEU A 354 3.98 -5.44 -22.23
N LEU A 355 3.21 -5.93 -21.25
CA LEU A 355 3.19 -7.35 -20.86
C LEU A 355 2.48 -8.23 -21.88
N ASN A 356 1.50 -7.72 -22.63
CA ASN A 356 0.83 -8.45 -23.73
C ASN A 356 1.80 -8.91 -24.84
N LYS A 357 3.01 -8.34 -24.88
CA LYS A 357 4.07 -8.65 -25.86
C LYS A 357 5.14 -9.58 -25.28
N LYS A 358 4.94 -10.09 -24.06
CA LYS A 358 5.89 -10.95 -23.34
C LYS A 358 5.38 -12.39 -23.28
N ASP A 359 6.32 -13.30 -23.01
CA ASP A 359 6.01 -14.70 -22.78
C ASP A 359 5.39 -14.93 -21.40
N ASP A 360 5.09 -16.19 -21.11
CA ASP A 360 4.45 -16.63 -19.88
C ASP A 360 5.29 -16.42 -18.63
N ARG A 361 6.58 -16.03 -18.71
CA ARG A 361 7.34 -15.63 -17.52
C ARG A 361 6.82 -14.33 -16.93
N PHE A 362 6.11 -13.52 -17.69
CA PHE A 362 5.62 -12.21 -17.28
C PHE A 362 4.09 -12.20 -17.13
N ALA A 363 3.60 -11.63 -16.04
CA ALA A 363 2.16 -11.48 -15.83
C ALA A 363 1.83 -10.16 -15.14
N LEU A 364 0.68 -9.58 -15.47
CA LEU A 364 0.09 -8.52 -14.67
C LEU A 364 -0.54 -9.17 -13.42
N PHE A 365 -0.27 -8.60 -12.25
CA PHE A 365 -0.90 -8.99 -11.00
C PHE A 365 -1.87 -7.89 -10.57
N ASP A 366 -3.11 -7.99 -11.07
CA ASP A 366 -4.08 -6.91 -10.96
C ASP A 366 -4.85 -6.93 -9.64
N ILE A 367 -4.42 -6.10 -8.70
CA ILE A 367 -5.05 -5.93 -7.38
C ILE A 367 -5.79 -4.60 -7.23
N SER A 368 -5.63 -3.67 -8.17
CA SER A 368 -6.19 -2.32 -8.11
C SER A 368 -7.72 -2.35 -8.03
N GLY A 369 -8.39 -3.15 -8.85
CA GLY A 369 -9.86 -3.22 -8.90
C GLY A 369 -10.50 -3.51 -7.54
N MET A 370 -10.02 -4.55 -6.84
CA MET A 370 -10.51 -4.89 -5.50
C MET A 370 -10.04 -3.89 -4.44
N SER A 371 -8.81 -3.40 -4.53
CA SER A 371 -8.19 -2.59 -3.47
C SER A 371 -8.71 -1.17 -3.46
N ASN A 372 -9.05 -0.64 -4.63
CA ASN A 372 -9.69 0.66 -4.75
C ASN A 372 -11.05 0.69 -4.06
N LYS A 373 -11.73 -0.45 -3.83
CA LYS A 373 -12.99 -0.50 -3.06
C LYS A 373 -12.78 -0.28 -1.55
N ARG A 374 -11.54 -0.15 -1.08
CA ARG A 374 -11.16 -0.21 0.36
C ARG A 374 -10.73 1.11 0.96
N GLY A 375 -11.48 2.18 0.68
CA GLY A 375 -11.27 3.49 1.30
C GLY A 375 -11.35 3.48 2.84
N ASP A 376 -12.03 2.50 3.43
CA ASP A 376 -12.15 2.26 4.88
C ASP A 376 -10.83 1.85 5.54
N ALA A 377 -9.93 1.24 4.76
CA ALA A 377 -8.76 0.55 5.29
C ALA A 377 -7.52 1.43 5.41
N HIS A 378 -7.60 2.72 5.10
CA HIS A 378 -6.43 3.58 5.07
C HIS A 378 -5.73 3.70 6.42
N SER A 379 -4.40 3.79 6.35
CA SER A 379 -3.49 3.72 7.48
C SER A 379 -3.77 4.84 8.48
N LYS A 380 -3.72 6.10 8.05
CA LYS A 380 -3.99 7.26 8.92
C LYS A 380 -5.05 8.13 8.24
N PRO A 381 -6.34 7.97 8.58
CA PRO A 381 -7.40 8.73 7.95
C PRO A 381 -7.08 10.23 7.85
N ASP A 382 -7.21 10.77 6.64
CA ASP A 382 -6.96 12.16 6.23
C ASP A 382 -5.52 12.70 6.42
N ARG A 383 -4.57 11.83 6.80
CA ARG A 383 -3.13 12.15 6.80
C ARG A 383 -2.33 11.27 5.86
N ASP A 384 -2.75 10.02 5.71
CA ASP A 384 -2.18 9.00 4.83
C ASP A 384 -3.34 8.16 4.31
N CYS A 385 -3.90 8.62 3.19
CA CYS A 385 -4.96 7.94 2.47
C CYS A 385 -4.43 7.20 1.24
N LEU A 386 -3.15 6.81 1.23
CA LEU A 386 -2.59 5.94 0.20
C LEU A 386 -2.25 4.57 0.79
N HIS A 387 -1.47 4.55 1.87
CA HIS A 387 -1.17 3.29 2.55
C HIS A 387 -2.40 2.80 3.32
N THR A 388 -2.50 1.49 3.49
CA THR A 388 -3.57 0.85 4.25
C THR A 388 -3.04 0.24 5.54
N CYS A 389 -3.96 -0.13 6.43
CA CYS A 389 -3.64 -0.90 7.62
C CYS A 389 -3.27 -2.35 7.27
N ILE A 390 -2.38 -2.92 8.08
CA ILE A 390 -2.10 -4.36 8.13
C ILE A 390 -2.39 -4.88 9.56
N PRO A 391 -3.11 -6.00 9.74
CA PRO A 391 -3.80 -6.77 8.69
C PRO A 391 -4.91 -5.94 8.03
N GLY A 392 -5.25 -6.27 6.78
CA GLY A 392 -6.18 -5.49 5.96
C GLY A 392 -6.24 -5.96 4.50
N PRO A 393 -6.61 -5.09 3.55
CA PRO A 393 -6.81 -5.50 2.15
C PRO A 393 -5.55 -6.03 1.47
N VAL A 394 -4.37 -5.64 1.95
CA VAL A 394 -3.07 -6.13 1.47
C VAL A 394 -2.90 -7.62 1.73
N ASP A 395 -3.60 -8.17 2.72
CA ASP A 395 -3.59 -9.61 3.00
C ASP A 395 -4.25 -10.39 1.87
N GLU A 396 -5.30 -9.84 1.28
CA GLU A 396 -5.92 -10.42 0.09
C GLU A 396 -4.96 -10.40 -1.09
N TRP A 397 -4.07 -9.39 -1.21
CA TRP A 397 -3.04 -9.40 -2.26
C TRP A 397 -2.13 -10.61 -2.09
N ASN A 398 -1.80 -10.96 -0.86
CA ASN A 398 -0.96 -12.11 -0.56
C ASN A 398 -1.70 -13.45 -0.70
N ARG A 399 -3.03 -13.50 -0.46
CA ARG A 399 -3.86 -14.67 -0.79
C ARG A 399 -3.98 -14.89 -2.29
N LEU A 400 -4.12 -13.81 -3.07
CA LEU A 400 -4.10 -13.89 -4.53
C LEU A 400 -2.74 -14.33 -5.08
N LEU A 401 -1.64 -13.84 -4.50
CA LEU A 401 -0.30 -14.29 -4.84
C LEU A 401 -0.11 -15.78 -4.52
N TYR A 402 -0.60 -16.23 -3.35
CA TYR A 402 -0.63 -17.65 -3.00
C TYR A 402 -1.40 -18.46 -4.04
N ASN A 403 -2.59 -18.01 -4.46
CA ASN A 403 -3.37 -18.66 -5.51
C ASN A 403 -2.59 -18.75 -6.82
N GLU A 404 -1.94 -17.66 -7.25
CA GLU A 404 -1.14 -17.63 -8.48
C GLU A 404 0.05 -18.60 -8.45
N ILE A 405 0.72 -18.73 -7.31
CA ILE A 405 1.87 -19.63 -7.14
C ILE A 405 1.38 -21.08 -7.04
N MET A 406 0.43 -21.36 -6.15
CA MET A 406 0.04 -22.72 -5.79
C MET A 406 -0.89 -23.38 -6.78
N ARG A 407 -1.53 -22.63 -7.69
CA ARG A 407 -2.27 -23.25 -8.82
C ARG A 407 -1.35 -23.90 -9.84
N GLN A 408 -0.05 -23.62 -9.79
CA GLN A 408 0.97 -24.13 -10.72
C GLN A 408 1.79 -25.28 -10.11
N VAL A 409 1.60 -25.58 -8.83
CA VAL A 409 2.32 -26.59 -8.03
C VAL A 409 1.36 -27.73 -7.72
#